data_AF-A0A443QRH9-F1
#
_entry.id   AF-A0A443QRH9-F1
#
_cell.length_a   1.000
_cell.length_b   1.000
_cell.length_c   1.000
_cell.angle_alpha   90.00
_cell.angle_beta   90.00
_cell.angle_gamma   90.00
#
_symmetry.space_group_name_H-M   'P 1'
#
loop_
_entity.id
_entity.type
_entity.pdbx_description
1 polymer ?
#
loop_
_entity_poly.entity_id
_entity_poly.type
_entity_poly.pdbx_seq_one_letter_code
_entity_poly.pdbx_strand_id
1 'polypeptide(L)'
;MKYLLVFLLFYFQCKKTVQQRPLYNIAHMVNSIRQVNEFLELGANAIETDVVFYSNGTAMKTFHGTPCDCFRDCFHSESIVNYLEYTKNITTP
;
A
#
# COMPACT_ATOMS: atom_id res chain seq x y z
N MET A 1 4.22 14.30 -54.29
CA MET A 1 3.23 13.36 -53.70
C MET A 1 3.84 12.08 -53.10
N LYS A 2 4.86 11.45 -53.69
CA LYS A 2 5.44 10.18 -53.16
C LYS A 2 6.05 10.30 -51.75
N TYR A 3 6.65 11.43 -51.39
CA TYR A 3 7.30 11.63 -50.07
C TYR A 3 6.32 11.92 -48.92
N LEU A 4 5.10 12.40 -49.22
CA LEU A 4 4.10 12.74 -48.21
C LEU A 4 3.49 11.48 -47.56
N LEU A 5 3.33 10.40 -48.34
CA LEU A 5 2.86 9.10 -47.85
C LEU A 5 3.89 8.40 -46.94
N VAL A 6 5.19 8.61 -47.19
CA VAL A 6 6.26 8.01 -46.37
C VAL A 6 6.31 8.65 -44.99
N PHE A 7 6.10 9.97 -44.89
CA PHE A 7 6.05 10.67 -43.61
C PHE A 7 4.83 10.28 -42.74
N LEU A 8 3.67 10.00 -43.36
CA LEU A 8 2.46 9.56 -42.65
C LEU A 8 2.60 8.14 -42.08
N LEU A 9 3.33 7.25 -42.75
CA LEU A 9 3.57 5.88 -42.28
C LEU A 9 4.52 5.84 -41.06
N PHE A 10 5.50 6.74 -40.97
CA PHE A 10 6.38 6.86 -39.79
C PHE A 10 5.66 7.45 -38.56
N TYR A 11 4.72 8.38 -38.74
CA TYR A 11 3.92 8.94 -37.64
C TYR A 11 3.02 7.90 -36.97
N PHE A 12 2.63 6.85 -37.69
CA PHE A 12 1.76 5.78 -37.19
C PHE A 12 2.49 4.66 -36.44
N GLN A 13 3.83 4.66 -36.40
CA GLN A 13 4.60 3.49 -35.95
C GLN A 13 5.20 3.54 -34.53
N CYS A 14 4.91 4.54 -33.70
CA CYS A 14 5.31 4.44 -32.29
C CYS A 14 4.40 5.19 -31.31
N LYS A 15 3.14 4.77 -31.20
CA LYS A 15 2.49 4.76 -29.89
C LYS A 15 2.56 3.34 -29.33
N LYS A 16 3.77 2.88 -28.96
CA LYS A 16 3.82 1.87 -27.90
C LYS A 16 3.26 2.57 -26.66
N THR A 17 1.99 2.33 -26.34
CA THR A 17 1.52 2.44 -24.96
C THR A 17 2.40 1.48 -24.16
N VAL A 18 3.53 1.97 -23.64
CA VAL A 18 4.26 1.26 -22.61
C VAL A 18 3.29 1.19 -21.44
N GLN A 19 2.60 0.07 -21.32
CA GLN A 19 1.78 -0.20 -20.17
C GLN A 19 2.73 -0.22 -18.98
N GLN A 20 2.68 0.85 -18.18
CA GLN A 20 3.55 0.99 -17.03
C GLN A 20 3.27 -0.16 -16.08
N ARG A 21 4.32 -0.72 -15.47
CA ARG A 21 4.15 -1.75 -14.44
C ARG A 21 3.41 -1.11 -13.26
N PRO A 22 2.26 -1.64 -12.83
CA PRO A 22 1.63 -1.17 -11.60
C PRO A 22 2.55 -1.48 -10.41
N LEU A 23 2.68 -0.52 -9.49
CA LEU A 23 3.51 -0.67 -8.29
C LEU A 23 2.62 -0.56 -7.05
N TYR A 24 2.87 -1.46 -6.09
CA TYR A 24 2.35 -1.32 -4.74
C TYR A 24 3.40 -0.61 -3.88
N ASN A 25 3.05 0.57 -3.39
CA ASN A 25 3.80 1.28 -2.37
C ASN A 25 3.21 0.87 -1.01
N ILE A 26 3.86 -0.13 -0.39
CA ILE A 26 3.38 -0.78 0.83
C ILE A 26 4.04 -0.09 2.03
N ALA A 27 3.26 0.62 2.85
CA ALA A 27 3.76 1.21 4.08
C ALA A 27 4.02 0.12 5.14
N HIS A 28 5.22 0.12 5.73
CA HIS A 28 5.68 -0.88 6.69
C HIS A 28 5.32 -0.54 8.14
N MET A 29 4.94 -1.55 8.93
CA MET A 29 4.65 -1.48 10.37
C MET A 29 3.55 -0.48 10.71
N VAL A 30 2.44 -0.53 9.97
CA VAL A 30 1.25 0.30 10.20
C VAL A 30 0.37 -0.45 11.20
N ASN A 31 0.51 -0.15 12.49
CA ASN A 31 -0.11 -0.93 13.57
C ASN A 31 -1.18 -0.17 14.34
N SER A 32 -1.55 1.04 13.91
CA SER A 32 -2.63 1.82 14.50
C SER A 32 -3.47 2.52 13.42
N ILE A 33 -4.74 2.79 13.72
CA ILE A 33 -5.67 3.50 12.81
C ILE A 33 -5.13 4.88 12.42
N ARG A 34 -4.45 5.56 13.35
CA ARG A 34 -3.78 6.84 13.05
C ARG A 34 -2.76 6.70 11.93
N GLN A 35 -1.91 5.66 11.99
CA GLN A 35 -0.89 5.42 10.98
C GLN A 35 -1.51 5.00 9.63
N VAL A 36 -2.66 4.30 9.63
CA VAL A 36 -3.39 4.00 8.38
C VAL A 36 -3.68 5.29 7.61
N ASN A 37 -4.26 6.29 8.27
CA ASN A 37 -4.52 7.59 7.64
C ASN A 37 -3.23 8.28 7.19
N GLU A 38 -2.25 8.36 8.09
CA GLU A 38 -0.96 9.02 7.83
C GLU A 38 -0.27 8.47 6.57
N PHE A 39 -0.14 7.15 6.45
CA PHE A 39 0.58 6.56 5.33
C PHE A 39 -0.21 6.57 4.02
N LEU A 40 -1.55 6.48 4.07
CA LEU A 40 -2.38 6.67 2.88
C LEU A 40 -2.30 8.12 2.38
N GLU A 41 -2.32 9.12 3.29
CA GLU A 41 -2.13 10.53 2.96
C GLU A 41 -0.74 10.82 2.37
N LEU A 42 0.31 10.11 2.82
CA LEU A 42 1.67 10.19 2.26
C LEU A 42 1.82 9.49 0.89
N GLY A 43 0.78 8.81 0.39
CA GLY A 43 0.76 8.21 -0.94
C GLY A 43 1.04 6.71 -0.98
N ALA A 44 0.93 6.00 0.14
CA ALA A 44 0.85 4.54 0.11
C ALA A 44 -0.46 4.11 -0.56
N ASN A 45 -0.40 3.02 -1.33
CA ASN A 45 -1.59 2.38 -1.92
C ASN A 45 -1.85 0.97 -1.37
N ALA A 46 -1.03 0.57 -0.39
CA ALA A 46 -1.16 -0.63 0.40
C ALA A 46 -0.44 -0.41 1.74
N ILE A 47 -0.79 -1.20 2.74
CA ILE A 47 -0.16 -1.18 4.07
C ILE A 47 0.20 -2.61 4.48
N GLU A 48 1.18 -2.72 5.36
CA GLU A 48 1.56 -3.92 6.07
C GLU A 48 1.33 -3.68 7.59
N THR A 49 0.89 -4.73 8.29
CA THR A 49 0.45 -4.70 9.67
C THR A 49 0.85 -5.99 10.37
N ASP A 50 1.49 -5.87 11.52
CA ASP A 50 1.86 -6.99 12.38
C ASP A 50 0.66 -7.44 13.20
N VAL A 51 0.41 -8.75 13.31
CA VAL A 51 -0.66 -9.31 14.14
C VAL A 51 -0.07 -10.17 15.25
N VAL A 52 -0.35 -9.79 16.49
CA VAL A 52 0.00 -10.59 17.67
C VAL A 52 -1.13 -11.54 17.99
N PHE A 53 -0.77 -12.77 18.33
CA PHE A 53 -1.70 -13.82 18.72
C PHE A 53 -1.56 -14.16 20.20
N TYR A 54 -2.67 -14.53 20.82
CA TYR A 54 -2.64 -15.25 22.09
C TYR A 54 -2.05 -16.65 21.90
N SER A 55 -1.66 -17.32 22.99
CA SER A 55 -1.10 -18.68 22.95
C SER A 55 -2.05 -19.73 22.38
N ASN A 56 -3.36 -19.46 22.38
CA ASN A 56 -4.37 -20.31 21.77
C ASN A 56 -4.56 -20.06 20.26
N GLY A 57 -3.76 -19.18 19.65
CA GLY A 57 -3.84 -18.83 18.22
C GLY A 57 -4.94 -17.83 17.86
N THR A 58 -5.65 -17.24 18.83
CA THR A 58 -6.60 -16.16 18.55
C THR A 58 -5.85 -14.86 18.31
N ALA A 59 -6.18 -14.15 17.21
CA ALA A 59 -5.61 -12.83 16.93
C ALA A 59 -6.03 -11.83 18.01
N MET A 60 -5.06 -11.08 18.54
CA MET A 60 -5.25 -10.19 19.68
C MET A 60 -5.32 -8.74 19.24
N LYS A 61 -4.24 -8.25 18.64
CA LYS A 61 -4.03 -6.83 18.34
C LYS A 61 -3.00 -6.67 17.23
N THR A 62 -3.00 -5.50 16.62
CA THR A 62 -1.91 -5.08 15.75
C THR A 62 -0.80 -4.49 16.61
N PHE A 63 0.42 -5.00 16.51
CA PHE A 63 1.55 -4.56 17.33
C PHE A 63 2.85 -5.26 16.89
N HIS A 64 3.94 -4.50 16.83
CA HIS A 64 5.28 -5.05 16.56
C HIS A 64 6.08 -5.29 17.85
N GLY A 65 6.35 -4.21 18.61
CA GLY A 65 7.30 -4.25 19.74
C GLY A 65 8.77 -4.14 19.30
N THR A 66 9.71 -4.22 20.22
CA THR A 66 11.15 -4.10 19.92
C THR A 66 11.83 -5.47 19.69
N PRO A 67 12.84 -5.57 18.83
CA PRO A 67 13.39 -4.50 17.96
C PRO A 67 12.53 -4.26 16.72
N CYS A 68 12.56 -3.05 16.15
CA CYS A 68 11.93 -2.74 14.85
C CYS A 68 12.87 -1.87 13.99
N ASP A 69 12.40 -1.43 12.80
CA ASP A 69 13.15 -0.53 11.91
C ASP A 69 13.73 0.69 12.66
N CYS A 70 14.93 1.10 12.24
CA CYS A 70 15.68 2.15 12.93
C CYS A 70 14.87 3.45 13.05
N PHE A 71 14.85 4.02 14.27
CA PHE A 71 14.20 5.30 14.60
C PHE A 71 12.66 5.33 14.42
N ARG A 72 12.01 4.17 14.26
CA ARG A 72 10.56 4.06 14.29
C ARG A 72 10.06 3.87 15.73
N ASP A 73 8.89 4.43 16.04
CA ASP A 73 8.16 4.05 17.24
C ASP A 73 7.52 2.66 17.02
N CYS A 74 8.06 1.66 17.70
CA CYS A 74 7.65 0.26 17.57
C CYS A 74 6.36 -0.08 18.35
N PHE A 75 5.81 0.86 19.13
CA PHE A 75 4.81 0.55 20.16
C PHE A 75 3.38 0.97 19.82
N HIS A 76 3.15 1.48 18.61
CA HIS A 76 1.80 1.69 18.11
C HIS A 76 1.01 0.37 18.09
N SER A 77 -0.25 0.42 18.52
CA SER A 77 -1.12 -0.75 18.51
C SER A 77 -2.60 -0.39 18.40
N GLU A 78 -3.40 -1.36 17.96
CA GLU A 78 -4.85 -1.30 17.96
C GLU A 78 -5.44 -2.69 18.23
N SER A 79 -6.64 -2.78 18.82
CA SER A 79 -7.37 -4.05 18.89
C SER A 79 -7.57 -4.62 17.48
N ILE A 80 -7.39 -5.93 17.29
CA ILE A 80 -7.52 -6.53 15.95
C ILE A 80 -8.93 -6.30 15.36
N VAL A 81 -9.95 -6.28 16.22
CA VAL A 81 -11.35 -6.04 15.81
C VAL A 81 -11.50 -4.63 15.27
N ASN A 82 -11.05 -3.63 16.03
CA ASN A 82 -11.15 -2.22 15.63
C ASN A 82 -10.35 -1.94 14.36
N TYR A 83 -9.15 -2.51 14.26
CA TYR A 83 -8.28 -2.31 13.10
C TYR A 83 -8.90 -2.85 11.81
N LEU A 84 -9.45 -4.07 11.85
CA LEU A 84 -10.12 -4.69 10.71
C LEU A 84 -11.45 -4.02 10.38
N GLU A 85 -12.23 -3.61 11.39
CA GLU A 85 -13.46 -2.85 11.19
C GLU A 85 -13.19 -1.50 10.51
N TYR A 86 -12.18 -0.77 10.98
CA TYR A 86 -11.76 0.49 10.37
C TYR A 86 -11.29 0.27 8.92
N THR A 87 -10.43 -0.73 8.70
CA THR A 87 -9.91 -1.07 7.36
C THR A 87 -11.07 -1.38 6.41
N LYS A 88 -12.03 -2.21 6.84
CA LYS A 88 -13.24 -2.50 6.07
C LYS A 88 -14.00 -1.23 5.69
N ASN A 89 -14.18 -0.31 6.64
CA ASN A 89 -14.95 0.92 6.40
C ASN A 89 -14.30 1.82 5.35
N ILE A 90 -12.96 1.88 5.28
CA ILE A 90 -12.25 2.71 4.30
C ILE A 90 -11.99 2.03 2.96
N THR A 91 -12.20 0.71 2.85
CA THR A 91 -12.00 -0.05 1.60
C THR A 91 -13.31 -0.59 1.00
N THR A 92 -14.47 -0.25 1.56
CA THR A 92 -15.77 -0.64 1.00
C THR A 92 -16.24 0.43 -0.01
N PRO A 93 -16.51 0.08 -1.28
CA PRO A 93 -16.98 1.01 -2.30
C PRO A 93 -18.35 1.64 -2.04
#